data_AF-A0A1Y2DG84-F1
#
_entry.id   AF-A0A1Y2DG84-F1
#
_cell.length_a   1.000
_cell.length_b   1.000
_cell.length_c   1.000
_cell.angle_alpha   90.00
_cell.angle_beta   90.00
_cell.angle_gamma   90.00
#
_symmetry.space_group_name_H-M   'P 1'
#
loop_
_entity.id
_entity.type
_entity.pdbx_description
1 polymer ?
#
loop_
_entity_poly.entity_id
_entity_poly.type
_entity_poly.pdbx_seq_one_letter_code
_entity_poly.pdbx_strand_id
1 'polypeptide(L)'
;MAPRNPPMLAAATSTSPRNTAAVFTCETPACGGFSDQRSLLRHLETSSRHVPKDSPAFANRSYRCRCGKSALRKDNRFRHLRSCVCTEGEGTYRCKCGREDDDELEHTTHSRMCGVKRRGRGLIRQC
;
A
#
# COMPACT_ATOMS: atom_id res chain seq x y z
N MET A 1 -23.55 -22.17 55.32
CA MET A 1 -24.44 -21.91 54.17
C MET A 1 -23.58 -21.70 52.94
N ALA A 2 -23.66 -22.60 51.96
CA ALA A 2 -23.06 -22.49 50.63
C ALA A 2 -23.95 -23.29 49.67
N PRO A 3 -23.82 -23.19 48.34
CA PRO A 3 -23.54 -22.01 47.51
C PRO A 3 -24.49 -21.97 46.29
N ARG A 4 -24.74 -20.83 45.62
CA ARG A 4 -25.34 -20.85 44.26
C ARG A 4 -24.78 -19.72 43.38
N ASN A 5 -23.83 -20.08 42.52
CA ASN A 5 -23.46 -19.34 41.31
C ASN A 5 -24.64 -19.32 40.31
N PRO A 6 -24.88 -18.21 39.59
CA PRO A 6 -25.57 -18.26 38.31
C PRO A 6 -24.58 -18.31 37.11
N PRO A 7 -24.98 -18.93 35.99
CA PRO A 7 -24.09 -19.38 34.93
C PRO A 7 -23.69 -18.28 33.94
N MET A 8 -22.49 -18.44 33.39
CA MET A 8 -22.01 -17.71 32.22
C MET A 8 -22.91 -18.00 31.01
N LEU A 9 -23.58 -16.98 30.49
CA LEU A 9 -24.15 -17.04 29.14
C LEU A 9 -23.01 -16.81 28.15
N ALA A 10 -22.53 -17.92 27.58
CA ALA A 10 -21.67 -17.94 26.42
C ALA A 10 -22.38 -17.23 25.25
N ALA A 11 -21.97 -15.99 24.97
CA ALA A 11 -22.33 -15.34 23.72
C ALA A 11 -21.65 -16.12 22.58
N ALA A 12 -22.50 -16.56 21.66
CA ALA A 12 -22.19 -17.45 20.57
C ALA A 12 -20.90 -17.05 19.84
N THR A 13 -19.98 -18.01 19.73
CA THR A 13 -18.99 -18.02 18.65
C THR A 13 -19.76 -17.93 17.34
N SER A 14 -19.73 -16.77 16.70
CA SER A 14 -20.12 -16.60 15.31
C SER A 14 -19.14 -17.38 14.43
N THR A 15 -19.30 -18.70 14.35
CA THR A 15 -18.73 -19.52 13.29
C THR A 15 -19.47 -19.15 12.01
N SER A 16 -19.02 -18.07 11.36
CA SER A 16 -19.46 -17.73 10.00
C SER A 16 -19.06 -18.87 9.05
N PRO A 17 -20.01 -19.55 8.40
CA PRO A 17 -19.71 -20.53 7.39
C PRO A 17 -19.69 -19.84 6.03
N ARG A 18 -18.55 -19.88 5.35
CA ARG A 18 -18.38 -20.40 3.98
C ARG A 18 -17.09 -19.89 3.39
N ASN A 19 -16.23 -20.86 3.14
CA ASN A 19 -15.22 -20.86 2.11
C ASN A 19 -15.85 -20.41 0.78
N THR A 20 -15.96 -19.10 0.54
CA THR A 20 -16.08 -18.58 -0.83
C THR A 20 -14.71 -18.79 -1.44
N ALA A 21 -14.57 -19.80 -2.29
CA ALA A 21 -13.38 -19.97 -3.12
C ALA A 21 -13.01 -18.59 -3.67
N ALA A 22 -11.80 -18.12 -3.37
CA ALA A 22 -11.37 -16.80 -3.79
C ALA A 22 -11.50 -16.70 -5.31
N VAL A 23 -12.45 -15.90 -5.78
CA VAL A 23 -12.84 -15.84 -7.20
C VAL A 23 -11.73 -15.20 -8.04
N PHE A 24 -10.85 -14.42 -7.42
CA PHE A 24 -9.75 -13.72 -8.07
C PHE A 24 -8.43 -14.22 -7.52
N THR A 25 -7.58 -14.79 -8.37
CA THR A 25 -6.27 -15.30 -7.99
C THR A 25 -5.17 -14.57 -8.75
N CYS A 26 -4.00 -14.46 -8.12
CA CYS A 26 -2.80 -14.05 -8.82
C CYS A 26 -2.17 -15.30 -9.47
N GLU A 27 -1.64 -15.16 -10.68
CA GLU A 27 -0.94 -16.24 -11.40
C GLU A 27 0.31 -16.74 -10.67
N THR A 28 0.87 -15.93 -9.76
CA THR A 28 1.96 -16.36 -8.89
C THR A 28 1.40 -17.19 -7.74
N PRO A 29 1.74 -18.50 -7.66
CA PRO A 29 1.10 -19.44 -6.72
C PRO A 29 1.34 -19.07 -5.24
N ALA A 30 2.38 -18.30 -4.93
CA ALA A 30 2.70 -17.84 -3.58
C ALA A 30 1.88 -16.63 -3.09
N CYS A 31 1.02 -16.04 -3.93
CA CYS A 31 0.28 -14.80 -3.62
C CYS A 31 -1.12 -15.05 -3.04
N GLY A 32 -1.66 -16.26 -3.17
CA GLY A 32 -2.98 -16.62 -2.67
C GLY A 32 -4.15 -16.01 -3.46
N GLY A 33 -5.35 -16.14 -2.90
CA GLY A 33 -6.60 -15.66 -3.48
C GLY A 33 -7.07 -14.33 -2.87
N PHE A 34 -7.87 -13.60 -3.63
CA PHE A 34 -8.42 -12.29 -3.29
C PHE A 34 -9.95 -12.32 -3.28
N SER A 35 -10.54 -11.55 -2.37
CA SER A 35 -11.99 -11.41 -2.22
C SER A 35 -12.67 -10.71 -3.40
N ASP A 36 -11.93 -9.88 -4.12
CA ASP A 36 -12.46 -9.02 -5.17
C ASP A 36 -11.35 -8.58 -6.16
N GLN A 37 -11.76 -8.20 -7.38
CA GLN A 37 -10.82 -7.81 -8.43
C GLN A 37 -10.01 -6.56 -8.09
N ARG A 38 -10.57 -5.60 -7.31
CA ARG A 38 -9.86 -4.38 -6.92
C ARG A 38 -8.70 -4.72 -5.99
N SER A 39 -8.88 -5.68 -5.09
CA SER A 39 -7.84 -6.19 -4.21
C SER A 39 -6.73 -6.92 -4.97
N LEU A 40 -7.08 -7.74 -5.97
CA LEU A 40 -6.09 -8.38 -6.86
C LEU A 40 -5.29 -7.35 -7.65
N LEU A 41 -5.94 -6.39 -8.31
CA LEU A 41 -5.27 -5.33 -9.08
C LEU A 41 -4.30 -4.53 -8.20
N ARG A 42 -4.74 -4.14 -7.01
CA ARG A 42 -3.89 -3.47 -6.03
C ARG A 42 -2.69 -4.33 -5.63
N HIS A 43 -2.89 -5.63 -5.45
CA HIS A 43 -1.81 -6.55 -5.12
C HIS A 43 -0.74 -6.59 -6.23
N LEU A 44 -1.16 -6.74 -7.49
CA LEU A 44 -0.25 -6.76 -8.63
C LEU A 44 0.56 -5.46 -8.75
N GLU A 45 -0.04 -4.31 -8.43
CA GLU A 45 0.63 -3.01 -8.52
C GLU A 45 1.55 -2.67 -7.34
N THR A 46 1.35 -3.27 -6.16
CA THR A 46 1.96 -2.79 -4.91
C THR A 46 2.69 -3.85 -4.10
N SER A 47 2.54 -5.12 -4.45
CA SER A 47 3.27 -6.22 -3.82
C SER A 47 4.72 -6.22 -4.27
N SER A 48 5.65 -6.38 -3.34
CA SER A 48 7.07 -6.55 -3.64
C SER A 48 7.37 -7.79 -4.48
N ARG A 49 6.46 -8.77 -4.52
CA ARG A 49 6.57 -9.94 -5.40
C ARG A 49 6.38 -9.62 -6.88
N HIS A 50 5.65 -8.54 -7.20
CA HIS A 50 5.37 -8.12 -8.57
C HIS A 50 6.12 -6.83 -8.95
N VAL A 51 6.41 -6.00 -7.96
CA VAL A 51 7.15 -4.75 -8.13
C VAL A 51 8.31 -4.77 -7.13
N PRO A 52 9.38 -5.53 -7.41
CA PRO A 52 10.53 -5.65 -6.52
C PRO A 52 11.24 -4.31 -6.39
N LYS A 53 11.84 -4.06 -5.23
CA LYS A 53 12.43 -2.75 -4.88
C LYS A 53 13.51 -2.30 -5.87
N ASP A 54 14.24 -3.25 -6.42
CA ASP A 54 15.34 -3.00 -7.36
C ASP A 54 14.86 -2.79 -8.80
N SER A 55 13.56 -2.95 -9.06
CA SER A 55 13.02 -2.73 -10.40
C SER A 55 12.91 -1.23 -10.73
N PRO A 56 13.13 -0.86 -12.01
CA PRO A 56 12.86 0.51 -12.46
C PRO A 56 11.38 0.89 -12.29
N ALA A 57 10.47 -0.10 -12.32
CA ALA A 57 9.05 0.12 -12.04
C ALA A 57 8.83 0.61 -10.60
N PHE A 58 9.54 0.04 -9.62
CA PHE A 58 9.48 0.50 -8.24
C PHE A 58 10.05 1.91 -8.09
N ALA A 59 11.24 2.15 -8.62
CA ALA A 59 11.90 3.45 -8.54
C ALA A 59 11.06 4.58 -9.14
N ASN A 60 10.35 4.32 -10.25
CA ASN A 60 9.53 5.33 -10.93
C ASN A 60 8.09 5.46 -10.39
N ARG A 61 7.58 4.46 -9.66
CA ARG A 61 6.18 4.43 -9.19
C ARG A 61 6.04 4.41 -7.67
N SER A 62 7.13 4.64 -6.95
CA SER A 62 7.13 4.75 -5.49
C SER A 62 7.14 6.20 -5.03
N TYR A 63 6.62 6.41 -3.84
CA TYR A 63 6.87 7.63 -3.08
C TYR A 63 8.18 7.44 -2.31
N ARG A 64 9.08 8.41 -2.37
CA ARG A 64 10.36 8.40 -1.64
C ARG A 64 10.36 9.46 -0.57
N CYS A 65 10.86 9.09 0.60
CA CYS A 65 11.16 10.00 1.69
C CYS A 65 12.61 10.44 1.64
N ARG A 66 12.91 11.59 2.25
CA ARG A 66 14.26 12.14 2.42
C ARG A 66 15.25 11.16 3.07
N CYS A 67 14.78 10.31 3.99
CA CYS A 67 15.60 9.23 4.57
C CYS A 67 15.88 8.03 3.63
N GLY A 68 15.49 8.10 2.36
CA GLY A 68 15.66 7.02 1.38
C GLY A 68 14.56 5.96 1.39
N LYS A 69 13.72 5.89 2.43
CA LYS A 69 12.60 4.92 2.47
C LYS A 69 11.59 5.23 1.36
N SER A 70 11.22 4.17 0.63
CA SER A 70 10.31 4.24 -0.52
C SER A 70 9.12 3.30 -0.35
N ALA A 71 7.94 3.74 -0.80
CA ALA A 71 6.69 2.97 -0.69
C ALA A 71 5.83 3.13 -1.96
N LEU A 72 5.26 2.03 -2.48
CA LEU A 72 4.36 2.06 -3.65
C LEU A 72 2.97 2.63 -3.35
N ARG A 73 2.55 2.54 -2.08
CA ARG A 73 1.25 3.01 -1.61
C ARG A 73 1.37 4.30 -0.83
N LYS A 74 0.43 5.19 -1.11
CA LYS A 74 0.22 6.47 -0.43
C LYS A 74 0.07 6.29 1.09
N ASP A 75 -0.76 5.33 1.50
CA ASP A 75 -1.01 5.03 2.92
C ASP A 75 0.27 4.60 3.66
N ASN A 76 1.08 3.75 3.03
CA ASN A 76 2.33 3.27 3.62
C ASN A 76 3.34 4.42 3.79
N ARG A 77 3.40 5.33 2.82
CA ARG A 77 4.20 6.54 2.98
C ARG A 77 3.68 7.41 4.13
N PHE A 78 2.39 7.71 4.21
CA PHE A 78 1.89 8.56 5.29
C PHE A 78 2.09 7.92 6.66
N ARG A 79 1.95 6.60 6.78
CA ARG A 79 2.33 5.86 7.99
C ARG A 79 3.80 6.07 8.32
N HIS A 80 4.68 6.00 7.33
CA HIS A 80 6.11 6.24 7.52
C HIS A 80 6.41 7.67 7.96
N LEU A 81 5.80 8.69 7.34
CA LEU A 81 6.04 10.10 7.70
C LEU A 81 5.64 10.41 9.15
N ARG A 82 4.55 9.80 9.67
CA ARG A 82 4.14 9.96 11.08
C ARG A 82 5.19 9.52 12.09
N SER A 83 6.13 8.67 11.69
CA SER A 83 7.17 8.14 12.56
C SER A 83 8.58 8.41 12.04
N CYS A 84 8.76 9.12 10.92
CA CYS A 84 10.10 9.52 10.48
C CYS A 84 10.48 10.80 11.19
N VAL A 85 11.65 10.80 11.81
CA VAL A 85 12.34 12.04 12.22
C VAL A 85 13.56 12.15 11.31
N CYS A 86 13.32 12.61 10.09
CA CYS A 86 14.31 12.62 9.02
C CYS A 86 15.18 13.89 9.13
N THR A 87 16.21 13.90 9.99
CA THR A 87 17.18 15.02 10.11
C THR A 87 18.41 14.87 9.20
N GLU A 88 18.78 13.62 8.86
CA GLU A 88 20.05 13.30 8.19
C GLU A 88 19.89 12.76 6.75
N GLY A 89 18.75 13.03 6.11
CA GLY A 89 18.57 12.62 4.71
C GLY A 89 19.23 13.60 3.74
N GLU A 90 20.15 13.13 2.91
CA GLU A 90 20.72 13.93 1.81
C GLU A 90 19.79 14.04 0.59
N GLY A 91 18.61 13.40 0.62
CA GLY A 91 17.68 13.36 -0.51
C GLY A 91 16.54 14.38 -0.43
N THR A 92 15.82 14.52 -1.54
CA THR A 92 14.54 15.22 -1.59
C THR A 92 13.39 14.26 -1.30
N TYR A 93 12.22 14.80 -0.99
CA TYR A 93 11.03 14.01 -1.01
C TYR A 93 10.49 13.84 -2.43
N ARG A 94 10.17 12.61 -2.85
CA ARG A 94 9.64 12.33 -4.19
C ARG A 94 8.23 11.76 -4.16
N CYS A 95 7.37 12.29 -5.00
CA CYS A 95 6.02 11.81 -5.21
C CYS A 95 5.99 10.75 -6.32
N LYS A 96 5.03 9.84 -6.25
CA LYS A 96 4.78 8.84 -7.32
C LYS A 96 4.53 9.48 -8.70
N CYS A 97 4.13 10.75 -8.76
CA CYS A 97 3.96 11.48 -10.01
C CYS A 97 5.28 12.00 -10.62
N GLY A 98 6.40 11.86 -9.91
CA GLY A 98 7.70 12.37 -10.31
C GLY A 98 8.08 13.73 -9.71
N ARG A 99 7.15 14.45 -9.07
CA ARG A 99 7.45 15.71 -8.38
C ARG A 99 8.41 15.46 -7.21
N GLU A 100 9.42 16.31 -7.10
CA GLU A 100 10.39 16.34 -6.01
C GLU A 100 10.24 17.67 -5.26
N ASP A 101 10.24 17.59 -3.93
CA ASP A 101 10.07 18.72 -3.02
C ASP A 101 11.07 18.55 -1.87
N ASP A 102 11.72 19.64 -1.44
CA ASP A 102 12.67 19.63 -0.33
C ASP A 102 11.99 19.73 1.03
N ASP A 103 10.80 20.34 1.05
CA ASP A 103 10.00 20.57 2.25
C ASP A 103 8.94 19.48 2.46
N GLU A 104 8.81 19.04 3.71
CA GLU A 104 7.86 17.97 4.06
C GLU A 104 6.41 18.43 3.93
N LEU A 105 6.10 19.66 4.32
CA LEU A 105 4.75 20.22 4.33
C LEU A 105 4.25 20.42 2.90
N GLU A 106 5.07 20.99 2.02
CA GLU A 106 4.78 21.13 0.60
C GLU A 106 4.55 19.77 -0.05
N HIS A 107 5.48 18.83 0.16
CA HIS A 107 5.36 17.48 -0.38
C HIS A 107 4.10 16.77 0.12
N THR A 108 3.80 16.89 1.41
CA THR A 108 2.64 16.25 2.05
C THR A 108 1.35 16.83 1.50
N THR A 109 1.29 18.16 1.35
CA THR A 109 0.15 18.89 0.78
C THR A 109 -0.08 18.49 -0.67
N HIS A 110 0.98 18.55 -1.50
CA HIS A 110 0.95 18.04 -2.87
C HIS A 110 0.44 16.60 -2.87
N SER A 111 1.04 15.75 -2.06
CA SER A 111 0.78 14.32 -2.09
C SER A 111 -0.65 13.99 -1.69
N ARG A 112 -1.25 14.68 -0.73
CA ARG A 112 -2.68 14.51 -0.38
C ARG A 112 -3.58 14.78 -1.57
N MET A 113 -3.35 15.88 -2.28
CA MET A 113 -4.13 16.30 -3.46
C MET A 113 -3.74 15.58 -4.74
N CYS A 114 -2.54 14.99 -4.79
CA CYS A 114 -2.01 14.28 -5.93
C CYS A 114 -2.86 13.02 -6.17
N GLY A 115 -3.77 13.15 -7.13
CA GLY A 115 -4.75 12.16 -7.52
C GLY A 115 -4.43 11.51 -8.84
N VAL A 116 -3.14 11.33 -9.19
CA VAL A 116 -2.71 10.89 -10.53
C VAL A 116 -3.54 9.68 -11.01
N LYS A 117 -4.53 10.04 -11.83
CA LYS A 117 -5.20 9.31 -12.89
C LYS A 117 -5.01 10.16 -14.16
N ARG A 118 -4.34 9.55 -15.14
CA ARG A 118 -4.30 9.81 -16.60
C ARG A 118 -3.56 11.07 -17.13
N ARG A 119 -2.34 10.85 -17.62
CA ARG A 119 -2.12 10.93 -19.07
C ARG A 119 -1.91 9.52 -19.62
N GLY A 120 -2.94 9.00 -20.28
CA GLY A 120 -2.76 7.96 -21.29
C GLY A 120 -2.51 8.65 -22.64
N ARG A 121 -1.66 8.02 -23.46
CA ARG A 121 -1.36 8.30 -24.89
C ARG A 121 -0.49 9.52 -25.20
N GLY A 122 0.73 9.21 -25.65
CA GLY A 122 1.67 10.12 -26.30
C GLY A 122 3.08 9.53 -26.23
N LEU A 123 3.49 8.86 -27.32
CA LEU A 123 4.78 8.21 -27.59
C LEU A 123 4.93 6.74 -27.17
N ILE A 124 4.33 5.88 -28.01
CA ILE A 124 5.14 4.83 -28.65
C ILE A 124 6.26 5.59 -29.37
N ARG A 125 7.48 5.62 -28.84
CA ARG A 125 8.66 5.63 -29.72
C ARG A 125 8.86 4.18 -30.10
N GLN A 126 8.52 3.88 -31.35
CA GLN A 126 9.03 2.69 -32.00
C GLN A 126 10.55 2.78 -31.92
N CYS A 127 11.16 1.77 -31.33
CA CYS A 127 12.39 1.19 -31.83
C CYS A 127 12.12 -0.32 -31.89
#